data_AF-A0A8T4Y8P5-F1
#
_entry.id   AF-A0A8T4Y8P5-F1
#
_cell.length_a   1.000
_cell.length_b   1.000
_cell.length_c   1.000
_cell.angle_alpha   90.00
_cell.angle_beta   90.00
_cell.angle_gamma   90.00
#
_symmetry.space_group_name_H-M   'P 1'
#
loop_
_entity.id
_entity.type
_entity.pdbx_description
1 polymer ?
#
loop_
_entity_poly.entity_id
_entity_poly.type
_entity_poly.pdbx_seq_one_letter_code
_entity_poly.pdbx_strand_id
1 'polypeptide(L)' 'MVSEGRGRLFRRKDGKFLIYLPKDLAEDSMFPFKGSDSIFVKVSFRLGDDKLIIERWVQQETQQNS' A
#
# COMPACT_ATOMS: atom_id res chain seq x y z
N MET A 1 -14.07 1.02 14.18
CA MET A 1 -12.69 0.74 14.59
C MET A 1 -12.42 -0.74 14.41
N VAL A 2 -12.03 -1.09 13.20
CA VAL A 2 -11.58 -2.44 12.85
C VAL A 2 -10.22 -2.25 12.19
N SER A 3 -9.17 -2.85 12.76
CA SER A 3 -7.79 -2.79 12.23
C SER A 3 -7.37 -4.11 11.57
N GLU A 4 -8.26 -5.10 11.53
CA GLU A 4 -8.02 -6.44 11.00
C GLU A 4 -9.18 -6.87 10.12
N GLY A 5 -8.90 -7.51 8.99
CA GLY A 5 -9.93 -8.07 8.13
C GLY A 5 -9.36 -9.11 7.17
N ARG A 6 -10.22 -9.99 6.67
CA ARG A 6 -9.83 -11.04 5.71
C ARG A 6 -9.77 -10.47 4.30
N GLY A 7 -8.57 -10.27 3.79
CA GLY A 7 -8.31 -9.86 2.41
C GLY A 7 -8.17 -11.03 1.43
N ARG A 8 -7.79 -10.73 0.19
CA ARG A 8 -7.44 -11.74 -0.81
C ARG A 8 -6.31 -11.27 -1.71
N LEU A 9 -5.34 -12.16 -1.96
CA LEU A 9 -4.24 -11.96 -2.91
C LEU A 9 -4.50 -12.78 -4.17
N PHE A 10 -4.40 -12.14 -5.34
CA PHE A 10 -4.52 -12.81 -6.63
C PHE A 10 -3.33 -12.53 -7.51
N ARG A 11 -2.88 -13.55 -8.26
CA ARG A 11 -1.92 -13.38 -9.35
C ARG A 11 -2.69 -13.27 -10.67
N ARG A 12 -2.53 -12.14 -11.35
CA ARG A 12 -3.12 -11.87 -12.67
C ARG A 12 -2.32 -12.54 -13.79
N LYS A 13 -2.93 -12.64 -14.98
CA LYS A 13 -2.29 -13.21 -16.19
C LYS A 13 -1.02 -12.45 -16.62
N ASP A 14 -0.94 -11.16 -16.32
CA ASP A 14 0.23 -10.30 -16.59
C ASP A 14 1.36 -10.47 -15.55
N GLY A 15 1.27 -11.47 -14.68
CA GLY A 15 2.27 -11.75 -13.65
C GLY A 15 2.21 -10.81 -12.44
N LYS A 16 1.34 -9.79 -12.46
CA LYS A 16 1.18 -8.84 -11.36
C LYS A 16 0.30 -9.41 -10.25
N PHE A 17 0.54 -8.95 -9.03
CA PHE A 17 -0.30 -9.26 -7.89
C PHE A 17 -1.31 -8.15 -7.63
N LEU A 18 -2.51 -8.52 -7.22
CA LEU A 18 -3.55 -7.61 -6.75
C LEU A 18 -3.99 -8.04 -5.36
N ILE A 19 -4.00 -7.10 -4.42
CA ILE A 19 -4.47 -7.30 -3.04
C ILE A 19 -5.82 -6.62 -2.92
N TYR A 20 -6.83 -7.38 -2.49
CA TYR A 20 -8.12 -6.84 -2.07
C TYR A 20 -8.11 -6.67 -0.56
N LEU A 21 -8.33 -5.44 -0.10
CA LEU A 21 -8.59 -5.11 1.30
C LEU A 21 -10.11 -4.93 1.50
N PRO A 22 -10.68 -5.36 2.65
CA PRO A 22 -12.08 -5.09 2.96
C PRO A 22 -12.39 -3.59 2.90
N LYS A 23 -13.52 -3.24 2.27
CA LYS A 23 -13.97 -1.86 2.13
C LYS A 23 -14.01 -1.13 3.48
N ASP A 24 -14.63 -1.77 4.47
CA ASP A 24 -14.81 -1.19 5.81
C ASP A 24 -13.47 -0.93 6.52
N LEU A 25 -12.43 -1.70 6.21
CA LEU A 25 -11.08 -1.48 6.74
C LEU A 25 -10.40 -0.27 6.08
N ALA A 26 -10.66 -0.04 4.79
CA ALA A 26 -10.08 1.04 4.02
C ALA A 26 -10.80 2.39 4.22
N GLU A 27 -12.10 2.38 4.52
CA GLU A 27 -12.90 3.59 4.77
C GLU A 27 -12.88 4.04 6.25
N ASP A 28 -12.37 3.21 7.19
CA ASP A 28 -12.24 3.62 8.60
C ASP A 28 -11.30 4.82 8.74
N SER A 29 -11.69 5.78 9.59
CA SER A 29 -10.90 6.95 9.96
C SER A 29 -9.46 6.66 10.41
N MET A 30 -9.18 5.43 10.84
CA MET A 30 -7.86 4.94 11.25
C MET A 30 -7.01 4.41 10.10
N PHE A 31 -7.53 4.34 8.87
CA PHE A 31 -6.74 3.90 7.73
C PHE A 31 -5.52 4.84 7.53
N PRO A 32 -4.29 4.30 7.44
CA PRO A 32 -3.06 5.10 7.57
C PRO A 32 -2.78 5.99 6.35
N PHE A 33 -3.43 5.72 5.22
CA PHE A 33 -3.29 6.46 3.98
C PHE A 33 -4.51 7.33 3.72
N LYS A 34 -4.36 8.63 3.99
CA LYS A 34 -5.37 9.66 3.71
C LYS A 34 -4.82 10.55 2.60
N GLY A 35 -5.61 10.83 1.56
CA GLY A 35 -5.17 11.63 0.42
C GLY A 35 -6.19 11.66 -0.73
N SER A 36 -5.80 12.24 -1.87
CA SER A 36 -6.53 12.22 -3.14
C SER A 36 -6.81 10.79 -3.63
N ASP A 37 -7.65 10.66 -4.67
CA ASP A 37 -8.06 9.36 -5.28
C ASP A 37 -6.89 8.39 -5.54
N SER A 38 -5.67 8.91 -5.72
CA SER A 38 -4.43 8.13 -5.79
C SER A 38 -3.29 8.82 -5.03
N ILE A 39 -2.43 8.02 -4.39
CA ILE A 39 -1.17 8.45 -3.76
C ILE A 39 -0.03 7.51 -4.17
N PHE A 40 1.20 8.05 -4.25
CA PHE A 40 2.39 7.23 -4.45
C PHE A 40 2.84 6.60 -3.12
N VAL A 41 3.21 5.32 -3.17
CA VAL A 41 3.68 4.56 -2.01
C VAL A 41 4.94 3.77 -2.33
N LYS A 42 5.78 3.61 -1.31
CA LYS A 42 6.87 2.63 -1.31
C LYS A 42 6.30 1.31 -0.83
N VAL A 43 6.55 0.23 -1.56
CA VAL A 43 6.20 -1.13 -1.12
C VAL A 43 7.49 -1.94 -1.00
N SER A 44 7.71 -2.58 0.15
CA SER A 44 8.90 -3.38 0.39
C SER A 44 8.57 -4.65 1.18
N PHE A 45 9.47 -5.63 1.08
CA PHE A 45 9.40 -6.89 1.81
C PHE A 45 10.80 -7.45 1.99
N ARG A 46 10.96 -8.37 2.93
CA ARG A 46 12.21 -9.10 3.14
C ARG A 46 12.04 -10.53 2.65
N LEU A 47 13.06 -11.07 1.98
CA LEU A 47 13.04 -12.46 1.56
C LEU A 47 12.97 -13.36 2.80
N GLY A 48 12.01 -14.30 2.79
CA GLY A 48 11.74 -15.19 3.92
C GLY A 48 10.74 -14.64 4.95
N ASP A 49 10.24 -13.41 4.79
CA ASP A 49 9.17 -12.84 5.61
C ASP A 49 7.81 -13.00 4.92
N ASP A 50 6.72 -12.94 5.68
CA ASP A 50 5.33 -13.05 5.20
C ASP A 50 4.58 -11.71 5.18
N LYS A 51 5.32 -10.61 5.37
CA LYS A 51 4.77 -9.25 5.48
C LYS A 51 5.16 -8.37 4.30
N LEU A 52 4.22 -7.54 3.88
CA LEU A 52 4.46 -6.37 3.04
C LEU A 52 4.43 -5.12 3.91
N ILE A 53 5.41 -4.24 3.70
CA ILE A 53 5.45 -2.92 4.32
C ILE A 53 5.12 -1.89 3.25
N ILE A 54 4.07 -1.10 3.50
CA ILE A 54 3.64 0.00 2.64
C ILE A 54 3.92 1.31 3.39
N GLU A 55 4.64 2.23 2.75
CA GLU A 55 5.01 3.52 3.33
C GLU A 55 4.67 4.63 2.33
N ARG A 56 4.45 5.86 2.82
CA ARG A 56 4.27 7.00 1.92
C ARG A 56 5.54 7.22 1.10
N TRP A 57 5.40 7.38 -0.20
CA TRP A 57 6.52 7.80 -1.03
C TRP A 57 6.60 9.33 -1.02
N VAL A 58 7.51 9.88 -0.23
CA VAL A 58 7.86 11.30 -0.32
C VAL A 58 8.89 11.40 -1.43
N GLN A 59 8.49 11.91 -2.60
CA GLN A 59 9.44 12.24 -3.65
C GLN A 59 10.39 13.27 -3.07
N GLN A 60 11.62 12.86 -2.77
CA GLN A 60 12.67 13.82 -2.45
C GLN A 60 12.80 14.68 -3.71
N GLU A 61 12.48 15.97 -3.58
CA GLU A 61 12.87 16.95 -4.60
C GLU A 61 14.39 16.81 -4.73
N THR A 62 14.82 16.14 -5.79
CA THR A 62 16.22 16.21 -6.21
C THR A 62 16.47 17.68 -6.45
N GLN A 63 17.13 18.37 -5.50
CA GLN A 63 17.70 19.68 -5.73
C GLN A 63 18.71 19.52 -6.87
N GLN A 64 18.21 19.65 -8.10
CA GLN A 64 19.03 19.93 -9.27
C GLN A 64 19.48 21.38 -9.15
N ASN A 65 20.44 21.62 -8.26
CA ASN A 65 21.27 22.81 -8.34
C ASN A 65 22.21 22.59 -9.54
N SER A 66 21.79 23.10 -10.70
CA SER A 66 22.66 23.34 -11.85
C SER A 66 23.27 24.74 -11.74
#